data_AF-A0A416G658-F1
#
_entry.id   AF-A0A416G658-F1
#
_cell.length_a   1.000
_cell.length_b   1.000
_cell.length_c   1.000
_cell.angle_alpha   90.00
_cell.angle_beta   90.00
_cell.angle_gamma   90.00
#
_symmetry.space_group_name_H-M   'P 1'
#
loop_
_entity.id
_entity.type
_entity.pdbx_description
1 polymer ?
#
loop_
_entity_poly.entity_id
_entity_poly.type
_entity_poly.pdbx_seq_one_letter_code
_entity_poly.pdbx_strand_id
1 'polypeptide(L)'
;MDCLRDKLVKTHGGYLRTRYEDGKRYLDYLTDGGGINDQVIRYGVNLADYSKTQDATELFTALIPIGADLETTSSDGESITTAVDITSVNGGKDFIYDEDAVRKYGWIFQQHKWEDVTLPENLIKKARAYLEQSIYLSDVLKLTAVDLANVNVDIKRLKTGYWTKVISRPHGVDVLYILEERTRYLQEPGKDTISLGGTVATLSGSTAKSQKELSAKVEQIGQAATKGIDQKINNATQLISGGLGGYVVIGRSENGQPEEILILDAPTKTNAKNVIRLNKNGIGFSTSGYNGVYRNAWTIDGNLIADFITSGTMYADRIKGGTLALGGSGNGNGVLKAYDKTGNMICSLNNEAFSLCGDGVTVDFDVSHYIGDSSDDNEVWSAVRIADKGTCIKMTPDDIRIFDGLGENLDGNYCEIYHFGIEFCENGERAAGLNPDEMYVAGDATVGGDLNVTGKKHRIVQTPNYGKLCLSAYETASPMFGDVGSGQIGEDGQSYVWLDPMLTQVISGEYQVFLQGYADALFYISERSAERFVVQGPPGAGFDWEVKAKQAGHEQERLDRWNRKEKRQKETLGISGTEYYQKYMEGLIK
;
A
#
# COMPACT_ATOMS: atom_id res chain seq x y z
N MET A 1 -34.44 -28.84 -6.18
CA MET A 1 -34.19 -29.04 -4.73
C MET A 1 -33.07 -28.14 -4.23
N ASP A 2 -32.09 -27.81 -5.07
CA ASP A 2 -30.91 -27.03 -4.68
C ASP A 2 -31.26 -25.62 -4.18
N CYS A 3 -32.17 -24.91 -4.85
CA CYS A 3 -32.67 -23.61 -4.39
C CYS A 3 -33.30 -23.66 -2.97
N LEU A 4 -34.06 -24.71 -2.64
CA LEU A 4 -34.64 -24.87 -1.30
C LEU A 4 -33.58 -25.24 -0.25
N ARG A 5 -32.59 -26.06 -0.63
CA ARG A 5 -31.45 -26.37 0.24
C ARG A 5 -30.61 -25.13 0.52
N ASP A 6 -30.31 -24.34 -0.51
CA ASP A 6 -29.46 -23.16 -0.37
C ASP A 6 -30.15 -22.03 0.40
N LYS A 7 -31.44 -21.81 0.20
CA LYS A 7 -32.19 -20.72 0.84
C LYS A 7 -32.81 -21.07 2.20
N LEU A 8 -33.08 -22.34 2.48
CA LEU A 8 -33.71 -22.77 3.74
C LEU A 8 -32.75 -23.58 4.58
N VAL A 9 -32.24 -24.70 4.08
CA VAL A 9 -31.42 -25.62 4.90
C VAL A 9 -30.07 -25.00 5.25
N LYS A 10 -29.37 -24.39 4.28
CA LYS A 10 -28.07 -23.75 4.51
C LYS A 10 -28.18 -22.44 5.28
N THR A 11 -29.24 -21.66 5.06
CA THR A 11 -29.42 -20.33 5.70
C THR A 11 -30.12 -20.39 7.06
N HIS A 12 -31.03 -21.34 7.26
CA HIS A 12 -31.92 -21.40 8.43
C HIS A 12 -31.89 -22.76 9.17
N GLY A 13 -31.05 -23.70 8.75
CA GLY A 13 -30.95 -25.05 9.32
C GLY A 13 -32.16 -25.93 9.00
N GLY A 14 -32.34 -27.04 9.73
CA GLY A 14 -33.50 -27.94 9.60
C GLY A 14 -33.41 -28.99 8.47
N TYR A 15 -34.45 -29.80 8.34
CA TYR A 15 -34.52 -30.96 7.44
C TYR A 15 -35.69 -30.86 6.48
N LEU A 16 -35.48 -31.25 5.22
CA LEU A 16 -36.54 -31.40 4.23
C LEU A 16 -36.96 -32.86 4.13
N ARG A 17 -38.23 -33.16 4.40
CA ARG A 17 -38.77 -34.52 4.39
C ARG A 17 -39.98 -34.62 3.47
N THR A 18 -39.95 -35.59 2.57
CA THR A 18 -41.14 -35.93 1.78
C THR A 18 -42.02 -36.91 2.55
N ARG A 19 -43.33 -36.63 2.62
CA ARG A 19 -44.34 -37.46 3.28
C ARG A 19 -45.51 -37.70 2.32
N TYR A 20 -46.13 -38.87 2.41
CA TYR A 20 -47.33 -39.20 1.65
C TYR A 20 -48.42 -39.67 2.61
N GLU A 21 -49.54 -38.95 2.66
CA GLU A 21 -50.68 -39.24 3.53
C GLU A 21 -51.97 -38.87 2.78
N ASP A 22 -53.01 -39.69 2.93
CA ASP A 22 -54.33 -39.49 2.32
C ASP A 22 -54.32 -39.14 0.81
N GLY A 23 -53.43 -39.78 0.06
CA GLY A 23 -53.32 -39.57 -1.39
C GLY A 23 -52.55 -38.31 -1.81
N LYS A 24 -51.97 -37.54 -0.87
CA LYS A 24 -51.26 -36.28 -1.13
C LYS A 24 -49.79 -36.37 -0.73
N ARG A 25 -48.92 -35.76 -1.54
CA ARG A 25 -47.48 -35.62 -1.27
C ARG A 25 -47.22 -34.28 -0.57
N TYR A 26 -46.53 -34.33 0.56
CA TYR A 26 -46.09 -33.18 1.35
C TYR A 26 -44.56 -33.10 1.32
N LEU A 27 -44.03 -31.88 1.29
CA LEU A 27 -42.63 -31.59 1.59
C LEU A 27 -42.61 -30.80 2.89
N ASP A 28 -42.28 -31.48 3.97
CA ASP A 28 -42.24 -30.92 5.31
C ASP A 28 -40.84 -30.32 5.55
N TYR A 29 -40.79 -29.08 6.02
CA TYR A 29 -39.57 -28.43 6.51
C TYR A 29 -39.59 -28.50 8.04
N LEU A 30 -38.72 -29.34 8.61
CA LEU A 30 -38.75 -29.76 10.01
C LEU A 30 -37.52 -29.24 10.76
N THR A 31 -37.69 -28.91 12.04
CA THR A 31 -36.59 -28.49 12.91
C THR A 31 -35.76 -29.66 13.45
N ASP A 32 -36.28 -30.89 13.37
CA ASP A 32 -35.65 -32.11 13.91
C ASP A 32 -36.00 -33.35 13.06
N GLY A 33 -35.22 -34.43 13.23
CA GLY A 33 -35.49 -35.75 12.70
C GLY A 33 -36.87 -36.25 13.12
N GLY A 34 -37.55 -36.99 12.23
CA GLY A 34 -38.97 -37.30 12.31
C GLY A 34 -39.46 -38.15 13.50
N GLY A 35 -38.59 -38.52 14.44
CA GLY A 35 -38.87 -39.32 15.65
C GLY A 35 -37.70 -40.21 16.07
N ILE A 36 -37.93 -41.12 17.03
CA ILE A 36 -36.95 -42.12 17.52
C ILE A 36 -37.33 -43.51 16.99
N ASN A 37 -36.34 -44.30 16.56
CA ASN A 37 -36.48 -45.71 16.20
C ASN A 37 -36.50 -46.60 17.45
N ASP A 38 -37.42 -47.57 17.49
CA ASP A 38 -37.56 -48.50 18.62
C ASP A 38 -36.40 -49.53 18.69
N GLN A 39 -35.85 -49.91 17.52
CA GLN A 39 -34.72 -50.84 17.43
C GLN A 39 -33.40 -50.14 17.81
N VAL A 40 -32.63 -50.78 18.69
CA VAL A 40 -31.31 -50.31 19.15
C VAL A 40 -30.21 -51.05 18.38
N ILE A 41 -29.23 -50.32 17.86
CA ILE A 41 -28.05 -50.90 17.22
C ILE A 41 -27.02 -51.24 18.29
N ARG A 42 -26.58 -52.50 18.36
CA ARG A 42 -25.65 -52.98 19.41
C ARG A 42 -24.45 -53.71 18.85
N TYR A 43 -23.27 -53.41 19.40
CA TYR A 43 -22.05 -54.19 19.16
C TYR A 43 -22.26 -55.66 19.57
N GLY A 44 -21.87 -56.59 18.70
CA GLY A 44 -22.07 -58.03 18.88
C GLY A 44 -23.49 -58.53 18.60
N VAL A 45 -24.41 -57.68 18.12
CA VAL A 45 -25.77 -58.08 17.72
C VAL A 45 -26.02 -57.74 16.26
N ASN A 46 -26.17 -56.46 15.94
CA ASN A 46 -26.54 -55.99 14.60
C ASN A 46 -25.72 -54.82 14.09
N LEU A 47 -24.71 -54.38 14.84
CA LEU A 47 -23.65 -53.50 14.35
C LEU A 47 -22.65 -54.33 13.52
N ALA A 48 -22.49 -54.01 12.24
CA ALA A 48 -21.65 -54.74 11.30
C ALA A 48 -20.27 -54.09 11.15
N ASP A 49 -20.22 -52.76 11.00
CA ASP A 49 -18.99 -52.00 10.93
C ASP A 49 -19.13 -50.70 11.74
N TYR A 50 -18.03 -50.26 12.33
CA TYR A 50 -17.95 -49.02 13.10
C TYR A 50 -16.61 -48.37 12.80
N SER A 51 -16.66 -47.19 12.17
CA SER A 51 -15.51 -46.31 12.03
C SER A 51 -15.82 -44.96 12.67
N LYS A 52 -14.88 -44.49 13.48
CA LYS A 52 -14.91 -43.15 14.06
C LYS A 52 -13.71 -42.40 13.50
N THR A 53 -13.99 -41.42 12.66
CA THR A 53 -12.98 -40.52 12.12
C THR A 53 -13.10 -39.21 12.89
N GLN A 54 -12.04 -38.86 13.60
CA GLN A 54 -11.92 -37.53 14.19
C GLN A 54 -11.28 -36.63 13.16
N ASP A 55 -12.07 -35.73 12.60
CA ASP A 55 -11.55 -34.72 11.71
C ASP A 55 -11.16 -33.49 12.54
N ALA A 56 -9.85 -33.33 12.73
CA ALA A 56 -9.26 -32.18 13.39
C ALA A 56 -8.86 -31.07 12.41
N THR A 57 -9.19 -31.20 11.12
CA THR A 57 -8.77 -30.25 10.07
C THR A 57 -9.31 -28.85 10.34
N GLU A 58 -10.49 -28.74 10.94
CA GLU A 58 -11.13 -27.47 11.29
C GLU A 58 -10.94 -27.07 12.77
N LEU A 59 -10.17 -27.84 13.56
CA LEU A 59 -9.91 -27.56 14.97
C LEU A 59 -8.90 -26.41 15.09
N PHE A 60 -9.30 -25.31 15.72
CA PHE A 60 -8.40 -24.27 16.19
C PHE A 60 -8.80 -23.80 17.59
N THR A 61 -7.80 -23.55 18.43
CA THR A 61 -7.97 -23.18 19.85
C THR A 61 -7.76 -21.68 20.08
N ALA A 62 -7.20 -20.99 19.09
CA ALA A 62 -7.04 -19.55 19.02
C ALA A 62 -7.43 -19.02 17.64
N LEU A 63 -8.06 -17.85 17.59
CA LEU A 63 -8.53 -17.21 16.36
C LEU A 63 -7.97 -15.79 16.27
N ILE A 64 -7.43 -15.44 15.10
CA ILE A 64 -7.07 -14.08 14.68
C ILE A 64 -8.19 -13.58 13.76
N PRO A 65 -9.19 -12.85 14.30
CA PRO A 65 -10.26 -12.31 13.50
C PRO A 65 -9.81 -11.04 12.76
N ILE A 66 -10.15 -10.96 11.49
CA ILE A 66 -9.85 -9.81 10.64
C ILE A 66 -11.16 -9.29 10.08
N GLY A 67 -11.42 -8.00 10.23
CA GLY A 67 -12.60 -7.36 9.68
C GLY A 67 -12.36 -6.85 8.27
N ALA A 68 -13.22 -5.92 7.86
CA ALA A 68 -13.08 -5.22 6.59
C ALA A 68 -11.79 -4.40 6.58
N ASP A 69 -11.25 -4.22 5.39
CA ASP A 69 -10.15 -3.30 5.18
C ASP A 69 -10.67 -1.87 5.32
N LEU A 70 -10.16 -1.14 6.31
CA LEU A 70 -10.45 0.29 6.48
C LEU A 70 -9.28 1.09 5.92
N GLU A 71 -9.61 2.05 5.09
CA GLU A 71 -8.68 3.11 4.73
C GLU A 71 -8.72 4.13 5.86
N THR A 72 -7.70 4.07 6.72
CA THR A 72 -7.47 5.09 7.73
C THR A 72 -6.34 5.96 7.25
N THR A 73 -6.65 7.24 7.04
CA THR A 73 -5.65 8.26 6.79
C THR A 73 -4.93 8.53 8.11
N SER A 74 -3.64 8.18 8.17
CA SER A 74 -2.77 8.60 9.27
C SER A 74 -2.71 10.13 9.34
N SER A 75 -2.20 10.68 10.44
CA SER A 75 -1.94 12.13 10.59
C SER A 75 -1.12 12.74 9.43
N ASP A 76 -0.47 11.87 8.66
CA ASP A 76 0.54 12.20 7.66
C ASP A 76 0.04 11.91 6.22
N GLY A 77 -1.26 11.63 6.04
CA GLY A 77 -1.90 11.53 4.72
C GLY A 77 -1.80 10.16 4.03
N GLU A 78 -1.02 9.22 4.54
CA GLU A 78 -0.99 7.86 3.98
C GLU A 78 -2.33 7.16 4.21
N SER A 79 -2.94 6.70 3.11
CA SER A 79 -4.04 5.73 3.15
C SER A 79 -3.48 4.37 3.54
N ILE A 80 -3.30 4.16 4.84
CA ILE A 80 -2.95 2.84 5.37
C ILE A 80 -4.24 2.03 5.33
N THR A 81 -4.28 1.04 4.43
CA THR A 81 -5.28 -0.01 4.46
C THR A 81 -5.01 -0.88 5.68
N THR A 82 -5.62 -0.52 6.79
CA THR A 82 -5.53 -1.30 8.03
C THR A 82 -6.76 -2.18 8.10
N ALA A 83 -6.54 -3.49 8.08
CA ALA A 83 -7.62 -4.42 8.34
C ALA A 83 -8.07 -4.27 9.80
N VAL A 84 -9.39 -4.16 10.02
CA VAL A 84 -9.94 -4.06 11.38
C VAL A 84 -9.51 -5.27 12.19
N ASP A 85 -8.85 -5.04 13.32
CA ASP A 85 -8.49 -6.07 14.29
C ASP A 85 -9.31 -5.94 15.59
N ILE A 86 -8.99 -6.76 16.58
CA ILE A 86 -9.62 -6.73 17.91
C ILE A 86 -8.71 -6.16 19.01
N THR A 87 -7.52 -5.66 18.65
CA THR A 87 -6.47 -5.26 19.60
C THR A 87 -6.98 -4.18 20.57
N SER A 88 -7.74 -3.21 20.04
CA SER A 88 -8.34 -2.10 20.80
C SER A 88 -9.43 -2.54 21.79
N VAL A 89 -10.05 -3.70 21.59
CA VAL A 89 -11.20 -4.19 22.37
C VAL A 89 -10.91 -5.48 23.16
N ASN A 90 -9.66 -5.97 23.14
CA ASN A 90 -9.27 -7.25 23.73
C ASN A 90 -7.97 -7.17 24.55
N GLY A 91 -7.78 -6.06 25.28
CA GLY A 91 -6.64 -5.91 26.20
C GLY A 91 -5.28 -5.93 25.51
N GLY A 92 -5.19 -5.40 24.29
CA GLY A 92 -3.96 -5.35 23.48
C GLY A 92 -3.61 -6.63 22.75
N LYS A 93 -4.51 -7.62 22.68
CA LYS A 93 -4.31 -8.87 21.95
C LYS A 93 -5.15 -8.90 20.67
N ASP A 94 -4.53 -9.19 19.54
CA ASP A 94 -5.14 -9.36 18.21
C ASP A 94 -5.84 -10.72 18.02
N PHE A 95 -5.73 -11.62 19.01
CA PHE A 95 -6.37 -12.94 18.98
C PHE A 95 -7.23 -13.22 20.21
N ILE A 96 -8.21 -14.09 20.04
CA ILE A 96 -8.97 -14.72 21.13
C ILE A 96 -8.64 -16.21 21.22
N TYR A 97 -8.79 -16.79 22.39
CA TYR A 97 -8.55 -18.21 22.62
C TYR A 97 -9.48 -18.74 23.72
N ASP A 98 -9.66 -20.05 23.75
CA ASP A 98 -10.35 -20.76 24.81
C ASP A 98 -9.34 -21.46 25.72
N GLU A 99 -9.36 -21.12 27.01
CA GLU A 99 -8.37 -21.60 27.98
C GLU A 99 -8.40 -23.11 28.18
N ASP A 100 -9.59 -23.72 28.15
CA ASP A 100 -9.75 -25.15 28.35
C ASP A 100 -9.33 -25.94 27.09
N ALA A 101 -9.65 -25.40 25.90
CA ALA A 101 -9.22 -25.94 24.62
C ALA A 101 -7.70 -25.89 24.45
N VAL A 102 -7.07 -24.76 24.79
CA VAL A 102 -5.60 -24.62 24.74
C VAL A 102 -4.93 -25.56 25.74
N ARG A 103 -5.50 -25.73 26.95
CA ARG A 103 -5.00 -26.70 27.93
C ARG A 103 -5.06 -28.15 27.42
N LYS A 104 -6.08 -28.48 26.62
CA LYS A 104 -6.34 -29.83 26.13
C LYS A 104 -5.63 -30.18 24.82
N TYR A 105 -5.57 -29.25 23.88
CA TYR A 105 -5.09 -29.48 22.51
C TYR A 105 -3.86 -28.63 22.12
N GLY A 106 -3.43 -27.72 23.00
CA GLY A 106 -2.34 -26.79 22.70
C GLY A 106 -2.81 -25.56 21.91
N TRP A 107 -1.86 -24.69 21.55
CA TRP A 107 -2.11 -23.49 20.76
C TRP A 107 -2.22 -23.84 19.27
N ILE A 108 -3.40 -23.64 18.69
CA ILE A 108 -3.68 -23.86 17.27
C ILE A 108 -4.38 -22.61 16.76
N PHE A 109 -3.67 -21.82 15.95
CA PHE A 109 -4.15 -20.53 15.44
C PHE A 109 -4.84 -20.70 14.09
N GLN A 110 -5.94 -19.98 13.90
CA GLN A 110 -6.60 -19.81 12.61
C GLN A 110 -6.90 -18.34 12.34
N GLN A 111 -6.83 -17.93 11.09
CA GLN A 111 -7.20 -16.59 10.63
C GLN A 111 -8.53 -16.67 9.89
N HIS A 112 -9.44 -15.74 10.17
CA HIS A 112 -10.71 -15.66 9.45
C HIS A 112 -11.08 -14.20 9.19
N LYS A 113 -11.33 -13.87 7.91
CA LYS A 113 -11.67 -12.52 7.46
C LYS A 113 -13.19 -12.36 7.28
N TRP A 114 -13.75 -11.29 7.84
CA TRP A 114 -15.12 -10.85 7.61
C TRP A 114 -15.10 -9.53 6.84
N GLU A 115 -15.19 -9.63 5.51
CA GLU A 115 -15.15 -8.50 4.57
C GLU A 115 -16.25 -7.44 4.83
N ASP A 116 -17.30 -7.79 5.56
CA ASP A 116 -18.46 -6.94 5.86
C ASP A 116 -18.40 -6.25 7.24
N VAL A 117 -17.34 -6.46 8.04
CA VAL A 117 -17.28 -5.99 9.44
C VAL A 117 -16.28 -4.86 9.63
N THR A 118 -16.77 -3.64 9.73
CA THR A 118 -15.95 -2.42 9.85
C THR A 118 -15.69 -1.94 11.28
N LEU A 119 -16.16 -2.66 12.32
CA LEU A 119 -16.05 -2.24 13.73
C LEU A 119 -15.44 -3.34 14.63
N PRO A 120 -14.38 -3.05 15.41
CA PRO A 120 -13.74 -4.01 16.33
C PRO A 120 -14.70 -4.68 17.33
N GLU A 121 -15.69 -3.95 17.88
CA GLU A 121 -16.65 -4.47 18.86
C GLU A 121 -17.61 -5.51 18.26
N ASN A 122 -17.89 -5.39 16.97
CA ASN A 122 -18.70 -6.37 16.24
C ASN A 122 -17.84 -7.57 15.83
N LEU A 123 -16.59 -7.30 15.44
CA LEU A 123 -15.62 -8.32 15.06
C LEU A 123 -15.34 -9.26 16.22
N ILE A 124 -15.06 -8.77 17.43
CA ILE A 124 -14.79 -9.63 18.60
C ILE A 124 -16.00 -10.49 19.00
N LYS A 125 -17.24 -10.00 18.80
CA LYS A 125 -18.46 -10.79 19.06
C LYS A 125 -18.65 -11.90 18.04
N LYS A 126 -18.48 -11.59 16.73
CA LYS A 126 -18.52 -12.59 15.65
C LYS A 126 -17.40 -13.63 15.83
N ALA A 127 -16.20 -13.17 16.18
CA ALA A 127 -15.04 -14.01 16.44
C ALA A 127 -15.25 -14.99 17.59
N ARG A 128 -15.77 -14.53 18.74
CA ARG A 128 -16.05 -15.42 19.90
C ARG A 128 -17.08 -16.49 19.56
N ALA A 129 -18.16 -16.11 18.87
CA ALA A 129 -19.17 -17.06 18.41
C ALA A 129 -18.62 -18.07 17.38
N TYR A 130 -17.60 -17.69 16.60
CA TYR A 130 -16.94 -18.55 15.62
C TYR A 130 -15.94 -19.51 16.29
N LEU A 131 -15.14 -19.01 17.25
CA LEU A 131 -14.19 -19.81 18.03
C LEU A 131 -14.90 -20.87 18.89
N GLU A 132 -16.04 -20.53 19.50
CA GLU A 132 -16.83 -21.52 20.25
C GLU A 132 -17.30 -22.70 19.38
N GLN A 133 -17.42 -22.52 18.06
CA GLN A 133 -17.85 -23.57 17.15
C GLN A 133 -16.71 -24.50 16.72
N SER A 134 -15.46 -24.00 16.69
CA SER A 134 -14.30 -24.72 16.16
C SER A 134 -13.57 -25.59 17.18
N ILE A 135 -13.79 -25.36 18.48
CA ILE A 135 -13.15 -26.11 19.59
C ILE A 135 -13.72 -27.54 19.69
N TYR A 136 -14.84 -27.81 19.03
CA TYR A 136 -15.46 -29.12 18.98
C TYR A 136 -14.88 -29.94 17.83
N LEU A 137 -14.10 -30.98 18.17
CA LEU A 137 -13.75 -32.04 17.22
C LEU A 137 -15.03 -32.61 16.62
N SER A 138 -15.17 -32.49 15.30
CA SER A 138 -16.27 -33.15 14.60
C SER A 138 -15.93 -34.64 14.49
N ASP A 139 -16.59 -35.44 15.34
CA ASP A 139 -16.58 -36.89 15.20
C ASP A 139 -17.42 -37.24 13.97
N VAL A 140 -16.79 -37.55 12.84
CA VAL A 140 -17.45 -38.18 11.69
C VAL A 140 -17.50 -39.66 11.97
N LEU A 141 -18.64 -40.09 12.47
CA LEU A 141 -18.86 -41.47 12.84
C LEU A 141 -19.66 -42.15 11.73
N LYS A 142 -19.08 -43.18 11.13
CA LYS A 142 -19.73 -43.98 10.10
C LYS A 142 -19.94 -45.37 10.66
N LEU A 143 -21.20 -45.75 10.88
CA LEU A 143 -21.54 -47.11 11.26
C LEU A 143 -22.42 -47.77 10.22
N THR A 144 -22.15 -49.05 9.97
CA THR A 144 -23.07 -49.91 9.22
C THR A 144 -23.66 -50.98 10.12
N ALA A 145 -24.94 -51.24 9.93
CA ALA A 145 -25.67 -52.20 10.73
C ALA A 145 -26.69 -52.96 9.87
N VAL A 146 -27.18 -54.07 10.42
CA VAL A 146 -28.22 -54.89 9.81
C VAL A 146 -29.56 -54.58 10.50
N ASP A 147 -30.61 -54.40 9.71
CA ASP A 147 -31.97 -54.22 10.25
C ASP A 147 -32.52 -55.58 10.72
N LEU A 148 -32.72 -55.72 12.04
CA LEU A 148 -33.20 -56.97 12.63
C LEU A 148 -34.63 -57.33 12.21
N ALA A 149 -35.40 -56.39 11.65
CA ALA A 149 -36.72 -56.67 11.09
C ALA A 149 -36.66 -57.60 9.87
N ASN A 150 -35.48 -57.82 9.28
CA ASN A 150 -35.29 -58.81 8.21
C ASN A 150 -35.11 -60.24 8.76
N VAL A 151 -34.83 -60.39 10.06
CA VAL A 151 -34.55 -61.68 10.70
C VAL A 151 -35.71 -62.12 11.61
N ASN A 152 -36.46 -61.17 12.19
CA ASN A 152 -37.60 -61.47 13.06
C ASN A 152 -38.79 -60.52 12.78
N VAL A 153 -39.98 -61.09 12.61
CA VAL A 153 -41.23 -60.41 12.27
C VAL A 153 -41.76 -59.48 13.37
N ASP A 154 -41.36 -59.69 14.64
CA ASP A 154 -41.83 -58.89 15.78
C ASP A 154 -41.00 -57.61 16.02
N ILE A 155 -39.93 -57.41 15.26
CA ILE A 155 -39.06 -56.23 15.40
C ILE A 155 -39.48 -55.16 14.38
N LYS A 156 -39.81 -53.97 14.88
CA LYS A 156 -40.14 -52.83 14.01
C LYS A 156 -38.92 -52.39 13.20
N ARG A 157 -39.16 -52.18 11.92
CA ARG A 157 -38.16 -51.78 10.92
C ARG A 157 -37.63 -50.37 11.17
N LEU A 158 -36.33 -50.18 10.98
CA LEU A 158 -35.68 -48.88 11.13
C LEU A 158 -36.13 -47.88 10.04
N LYS A 159 -36.38 -46.63 10.44
CA LYS A 159 -36.80 -45.54 9.57
C LYS A 159 -35.66 -44.55 9.35
N THR A 160 -35.43 -44.20 8.09
CA THR A 160 -34.50 -43.13 7.67
C THR A 160 -35.04 -41.76 8.12
N GLY A 161 -34.14 -40.90 8.59
CA GLY A 161 -34.47 -39.59 9.18
C GLY A 161 -34.97 -39.65 10.62
N TYR A 162 -34.83 -40.78 11.32
CA TYR A 162 -35.17 -40.96 12.74
C TYR A 162 -33.91 -41.16 13.56
N TRP A 163 -33.95 -40.70 14.80
CA TRP A 163 -32.93 -40.93 15.82
C TRP A 163 -32.89 -42.41 16.20
N THR A 164 -31.72 -43.00 16.24
CA THR A 164 -31.53 -44.44 16.50
C THR A 164 -30.47 -44.59 17.58
N LYS A 165 -30.80 -45.35 18.63
CA LYS A 165 -29.88 -45.57 19.74
C LYS A 165 -28.79 -46.56 19.33
N VAL A 166 -27.54 -46.18 19.51
CA VAL A 166 -26.36 -47.02 19.23
C VAL A 166 -25.61 -47.28 20.53
N ILE A 167 -25.39 -48.56 20.85
CA ILE A 167 -24.66 -48.99 22.05
C ILE A 167 -23.48 -49.87 21.64
N SER A 168 -22.27 -49.38 21.86
CA SER A 168 -21.03 -50.13 21.67
C SER A 168 -20.11 -49.91 22.87
N ARG A 169 -20.23 -50.77 23.89
CA ARG A 169 -19.43 -50.70 25.11
C ARG A 169 -17.91 -50.72 24.86
N PRO A 170 -17.36 -51.57 23.97
CA PRO A 170 -15.92 -51.58 23.70
C PRO A 170 -15.39 -50.29 23.07
N HIS A 171 -16.27 -49.53 22.40
CA HIS A 171 -15.93 -48.26 21.74
C HIS A 171 -16.38 -47.03 22.55
N GLY A 172 -16.93 -47.22 23.77
CA GLY A 172 -17.42 -46.13 24.62
C GLY A 172 -18.65 -45.39 24.08
N VAL A 173 -19.43 -45.99 23.18
CA VAL A 173 -20.58 -45.35 22.53
C VAL A 173 -21.90 -45.77 23.19
N ASP A 174 -22.67 -44.81 23.69
CA ASP A 174 -24.08 -44.93 24.06
C ASP A 174 -24.81 -43.62 23.70
N VAL A 175 -25.09 -43.43 22.41
CA VAL A 175 -25.53 -42.14 21.83
C VAL A 175 -26.63 -42.37 20.78
N LEU A 176 -27.47 -41.35 20.55
CA LEU A 176 -28.48 -41.33 19.49
C LEU A 176 -27.89 -40.74 18.19
N TYR A 177 -28.06 -41.44 17.07
CA TYR A 177 -27.65 -40.98 15.74
C TYR A 177 -28.83 -40.92 14.78
N ILE A 178 -28.84 -39.96 13.86
CA ILE A 178 -29.84 -39.94 12.78
C ILE A 178 -29.48 -41.04 11.77
N LEU A 179 -30.48 -41.83 11.38
CA LEU A 179 -30.33 -42.79 10.29
C LEU A 179 -30.41 -42.06 8.94
N GLU A 180 -29.25 -41.83 8.31
CA GLU A 180 -29.15 -41.07 7.06
C GLU A 180 -29.52 -41.88 5.82
N GLU A 181 -29.03 -43.13 5.75
CA GLU A 181 -29.14 -43.94 4.55
C GLU A 181 -29.52 -45.38 4.88
N ARG A 182 -30.33 -45.96 4.00
CA ARG A 182 -30.63 -47.39 4.01
C ARG A 182 -30.61 -47.92 2.60
N THR A 183 -29.75 -48.90 2.37
CA THR A 183 -29.74 -49.69 1.14
C THR A 183 -30.57 -50.95 1.33
N ARG A 184 -31.46 -51.23 0.38
CA ARG A 184 -32.29 -52.44 0.38
C ARG A 184 -31.99 -53.30 -0.83
N TYR A 185 -31.68 -54.57 -0.59
CA TYR A 185 -31.50 -55.58 -1.61
C TYR A 185 -32.77 -56.41 -1.72
N LEU A 186 -33.61 -56.10 -2.72
CA LEU A 186 -34.91 -56.76 -2.90
C LEU A 186 -34.82 -58.29 -3.10
N GLN A 187 -33.72 -58.76 -3.70
CA GLN A 187 -33.46 -60.18 -3.99
C GLN A 187 -32.71 -60.88 -2.85
N GLU A 188 -32.00 -60.13 -2.00
CA GLU A 188 -31.16 -60.67 -0.93
C GLU A 188 -31.29 -59.81 0.35
N PRO A 189 -32.43 -59.90 1.08
CA PRO A 189 -32.70 -59.03 2.23
C PRO A 189 -31.66 -59.11 3.36
N GLY A 190 -30.88 -60.20 3.41
CA GLY A 190 -29.76 -60.37 4.34
C GLY A 190 -28.55 -59.46 4.04
N LYS A 191 -28.50 -58.81 2.87
CA LYS A 191 -27.49 -57.82 2.50
C LYS A 191 -27.92 -56.38 2.78
N ASP A 192 -29.15 -56.15 3.29
CA ASP A 192 -29.61 -54.81 3.64
C ASP A 192 -28.63 -54.16 4.63
N THR A 193 -28.18 -52.96 4.28
CA THR A 193 -27.30 -52.15 5.13
C THR A 193 -27.98 -50.83 5.47
N ILE A 194 -27.83 -50.41 6.71
CA ILE A 194 -28.10 -49.05 7.12
C ILE A 194 -26.78 -48.35 7.37
N SER A 195 -26.71 -47.07 7.03
CA SER A 195 -25.61 -46.19 7.40
C SER A 195 -26.15 -45.07 8.27
N LEU A 196 -25.47 -44.87 9.39
CA LEU A 196 -25.65 -43.68 10.21
C LEU A 196 -24.34 -42.92 10.09
N GLY A 197 -24.40 -41.81 9.35
CA GLY A 197 -23.40 -40.76 9.31
C GLY A 197 -24.02 -39.49 9.89
N GLY A 198 -23.21 -38.46 10.07
CA GLY A 198 -23.69 -37.17 10.52
C GLY A 198 -23.00 -36.76 11.81
N THR A 199 -22.35 -35.62 11.72
CA THR A 199 -21.74 -34.86 12.81
C THR A 199 -22.61 -34.91 14.07
N VAL A 200 -21.97 -35.15 15.23
CA VAL A 200 -22.65 -35.17 16.53
C VAL A 200 -23.64 -34.00 16.62
N ALA A 201 -24.87 -34.36 16.91
CA ALA A 201 -25.97 -33.46 17.12
C ALA A 201 -25.77 -32.63 18.39
N THR A 202 -24.99 -31.55 18.30
CA THR A 202 -24.98 -30.47 19.30
C THR A 202 -24.85 -29.07 18.73
N LEU A 203 -24.64 -28.89 17.41
CA LEU A 203 -24.36 -27.56 16.85
C LEU A 203 -25.39 -27.04 15.83
N SER A 204 -25.99 -27.86 14.96
CA SER A 204 -26.86 -27.29 13.90
C SER A 204 -28.15 -26.61 14.42
N GLY A 205 -28.65 -27.02 15.59
CA GLY A 205 -29.86 -26.43 16.20
C GLY A 205 -29.60 -25.22 17.11
N SER A 206 -28.42 -25.16 17.75
CA SER A 206 -27.99 -24.03 18.58
C SER A 206 -27.37 -22.91 17.75
N THR A 207 -26.64 -23.24 16.68
CA THR A 207 -26.11 -22.26 15.71
C THR A 207 -27.24 -21.48 15.03
N ALA A 208 -28.32 -22.13 14.59
CA ALA A 208 -29.45 -21.42 13.97
C ALA A 208 -30.21 -20.49 14.93
N LYS A 209 -30.17 -20.74 16.24
CA LYS A 209 -30.88 -19.95 17.26
C LYS A 209 -30.03 -18.79 17.78
N SER A 210 -28.74 -19.02 18.06
CA SER A 210 -27.79 -17.99 18.49
C SER A 210 -27.38 -17.06 17.34
N GLN A 211 -27.26 -17.59 16.12
CA GLN A 211 -26.99 -16.78 14.93
C GLN A 211 -28.20 -15.90 14.58
N LYS A 212 -29.45 -16.32 14.87
CA LYS A 212 -30.67 -15.51 14.68
C LYS A 212 -30.81 -14.37 15.70
N GLU A 213 -30.39 -14.56 16.95
CA GLU A 213 -30.41 -13.48 17.96
C GLU A 213 -29.23 -12.51 17.81
N LEU A 214 -28.09 -12.97 17.28
CA LEU A 214 -26.91 -12.14 17.01
C LEU A 214 -26.99 -11.43 15.64
N SER A 215 -27.47 -12.10 14.59
CA SER A 215 -27.67 -11.48 13.26
C SER A 215 -28.76 -10.42 13.29
N ALA A 216 -29.85 -10.62 14.03
CA ALA A 216 -30.89 -9.62 14.19
C ALA A 216 -30.41 -8.34 14.92
N LYS A 217 -29.40 -8.45 15.80
CA LYS A 217 -28.78 -7.30 16.48
C LYS A 217 -27.63 -6.67 15.68
N VAL A 218 -26.92 -7.44 14.85
CA VAL A 218 -25.80 -6.97 14.02
C VAL A 218 -26.30 -6.35 12.69
N GLU A 219 -27.39 -6.85 12.11
CA GLU A 219 -28.07 -6.22 10.97
C GLU A 219 -28.67 -4.85 11.33
N GLN A 220 -29.01 -4.61 12.61
CA GLN A 220 -29.45 -3.28 13.08
C GLN A 220 -28.31 -2.23 13.06
N ILE A 221 -27.05 -2.66 13.10
CA ILE A 221 -25.87 -1.78 13.18
C ILE A 221 -25.28 -1.54 11.77
N GLY A 222 -25.25 -2.57 10.91
CA GLY A 222 -24.80 -2.45 9.51
C GLY A 222 -25.69 -1.59 8.59
N GLN A 223 -26.92 -1.30 9.00
CA GLN A 223 -27.84 -0.43 8.24
C GLN A 223 -27.45 1.05 8.23
N ALA A 224 -26.42 1.51 8.95
CA ALA A 224 -26.10 2.94 9.02
C ALA A 224 -25.57 3.55 7.69
N ALA A 225 -24.91 2.77 6.82
CA ALA A 225 -24.38 3.26 5.55
C ALA A 225 -25.35 3.05 4.35
N THR A 226 -26.26 2.09 4.43
CA THR A 226 -27.32 1.84 3.42
C THR A 226 -28.65 2.51 3.77
N LYS A 227 -28.76 3.13 4.96
CA LYS A 227 -29.97 3.79 5.46
C LYS A 227 -30.56 4.77 4.46
N GLY A 228 -29.78 5.55 3.72
CA GLY A 228 -30.32 6.55 2.79
C GLY A 228 -31.11 5.95 1.62
N ILE A 229 -30.56 4.93 0.93
CA ILE A 229 -31.20 4.33 -0.24
C ILE A 229 -32.23 3.29 0.20
N ASP A 230 -31.93 2.45 1.19
CA ASP A 230 -32.88 1.45 1.69
C ASP A 230 -34.04 2.10 2.45
N GLN A 231 -33.84 3.22 3.17
CA GLN A 231 -34.98 3.99 3.69
C GLN A 231 -35.76 4.64 2.56
N LYS A 232 -35.13 5.14 1.48
CA LYS A 232 -35.87 5.69 0.34
C LYS A 232 -36.65 4.60 -0.42
N ILE A 233 -36.08 3.40 -0.59
CA ILE A 233 -36.74 2.23 -1.19
C ILE A 233 -37.87 1.75 -0.26
N ASN A 234 -37.62 1.62 1.04
CA ASN A 234 -38.64 1.21 2.02
C ASN A 234 -39.73 2.27 2.17
N ASN A 235 -39.40 3.56 2.15
CA ASN A 235 -40.36 4.66 2.16
C ASN A 235 -41.18 4.67 0.87
N ALA A 236 -40.54 4.51 -0.31
CA ALA A 236 -41.26 4.34 -1.57
C ALA A 236 -42.16 3.10 -1.56
N THR A 237 -41.67 1.98 -1.03
CA THR A 237 -42.43 0.73 -0.90
C THR A 237 -43.61 0.92 0.05
N GLN A 238 -43.42 1.53 1.22
CA GLN A 238 -44.49 1.83 2.17
C GLN A 238 -45.50 2.84 1.62
N LEU A 239 -45.06 3.86 0.88
CA LEU A 239 -45.93 4.81 0.19
C LEU A 239 -46.81 4.11 -0.84
N ILE A 240 -46.26 3.12 -1.55
CA ILE A 240 -46.98 2.37 -2.59
C ILE A 240 -47.86 1.25 -2.00
N SER A 241 -47.36 0.49 -1.02
CA SER A 241 -48.02 -0.70 -0.45
C SER A 241 -48.90 -0.38 0.77
N GLY A 242 -48.67 0.74 1.44
CA GLY A 242 -49.39 1.21 2.64
C GLY A 242 -50.47 2.26 2.37
N GLY A 243 -50.63 2.71 1.12
CA GLY A 243 -51.72 3.61 0.73
C GLY A 243 -53.08 2.89 0.79
N LEU A 244 -53.90 3.22 1.78
CA LEU A 244 -55.30 2.79 1.84
C LEU A 244 -56.12 3.57 0.80
N GLY A 245 -56.22 3.02 -0.41
CA GLY A 245 -57.11 3.52 -1.46
C GLY A 245 -56.64 4.76 -2.22
N GLY A 246 -57.39 5.07 -3.28
CA GLY A 246 -57.21 6.19 -4.20
C GLY A 246 -58.33 6.19 -5.24
N TYR A 247 -58.55 7.31 -5.92
CA TYR A 247 -59.62 7.43 -6.91
C TYR A 247 -59.04 7.31 -8.31
N VAL A 248 -59.49 6.31 -9.06
CA VAL A 248 -59.18 6.19 -10.50
C VAL A 248 -60.26 6.91 -11.28
N VAL A 249 -59.87 7.96 -12.00
CA VAL A 249 -60.78 8.73 -12.85
C VAL A 249 -60.31 8.61 -14.30
N ILE A 250 -61.19 8.11 -15.17
CA ILE A 250 -61.00 8.19 -16.62
C ILE A 250 -61.53 9.55 -17.05
N GLY A 251 -60.62 10.50 -17.32
CA GLY A 251 -60.98 11.79 -17.88
C GLY A 251 -61.43 11.62 -19.32
N ARG A 252 -62.65 12.07 -19.63
CA ARG A 252 -63.20 12.06 -20.98
C ARG A 252 -63.35 13.48 -21.50
N SER A 253 -63.07 13.66 -22.79
CA SER A 253 -63.40 14.86 -23.56
C SER A 253 -64.90 15.15 -23.52
N GLU A 254 -65.30 16.35 -23.96
CA GLU A 254 -66.71 16.72 -24.15
C GLU A 254 -67.47 15.73 -25.05
N ASN A 255 -66.76 15.04 -25.94
CA ASN A 255 -67.31 14.06 -26.87
C ASN A 255 -67.31 12.62 -26.30
N GLY A 256 -66.99 12.46 -25.01
CA GLY A 256 -66.98 11.17 -24.32
C GLY A 256 -65.76 10.28 -24.58
N GLN A 257 -64.78 10.74 -25.38
CA GLN A 257 -63.54 9.99 -25.63
C GLN A 257 -62.59 10.09 -24.44
N PRO A 258 -61.94 9.00 -24.00
CA PRO A 258 -60.92 9.05 -22.95
C PRO A 258 -59.70 9.87 -23.40
N GLU A 259 -59.25 10.81 -22.58
CA GLU A 259 -58.06 11.63 -22.84
C GLU A 259 -56.95 11.37 -21.83
N GLU A 260 -57.30 10.91 -20.63
CA GLU A 260 -56.37 10.72 -19.53
C GLU A 260 -56.86 9.68 -18.53
N ILE A 261 -55.91 9.07 -17.84
CA ILE A 261 -56.12 8.28 -16.63
C ILE A 261 -55.51 9.04 -15.47
N LEU A 262 -56.29 9.24 -14.41
CA LEU A 262 -55.87 9.92 -13.20
C LEU A 262 -55.95 8.99 -12.01
N ILE A 263 -54.93 9.02 -11.15
CA ILE A 263 -54.95 8.44 -9.81
C ILE A 263 -54.85 9.60 -8.83
N LEU A 264 -55.86 9.76 -7.97
CA LEU A 264 -56.04 10.91 -7.08
C LEU A 264 -56.10 10.50 -5.61
N ASP A 265 -55.65 11.38 -4.72
CA ASP A 265 -55.81 11.28 -3.27
C ASP A 265 -57.15 11.85 -2.74
N ALA A 266 -58.01 12.37 -3.63
CA ALA A 266 -59.33 12.92 -3.30
C ALA A 266 -60.39 12.54 -4.36
N PRO A 267 -61.70 12.51 -4.01
CA PRO A 267 -62.77 12.05 -4.90
C PRO A 267 -63.01 12.94 -6.13
N THR A 268 -62.54 14.19 -6.12
CA THR A 268 -62.71 15.13 -7.23
C THR A 268 -61.37 15.71 -7.65
N LYS A 269 -61.22 16.02 -8.95
CA LYS A 269 -60.00 16.63 -9.53
C LYS A 269 -59.59 17.91 -8.81
N THR A 270 -60.56 18.74 -8.44
CA THR A 270 -60.37 20.04 -7.80
C THR A 270 -59.75 19.93 -6.40
N ASN A 271 -60.06 18.85 -5.68
CA ASN A 271 -59.64 18.69 -4.29
C ASN A 271 -58.38 17.81 -4.15
N ALA A 272 -57.92 17.19 -5.25
CA ALA A 272 -56.74 16.34 -5.24
C ALA A 272 -55.45 17.17 -5.16
N LYS A 273 -54.50 16.72 -4.35
CA LYS A 273 -53.16 17.32 -4.25
C LYS A 273 -52.10 16.42 -4.86
N ASN A 274 -52.17 15.11 -4.57
CA ASN A 274 -51.31 14.12 -5.19
C ASN A 274 -52.02 13.51 -6.40
N VAL A 275 -51.45 13.73 -7.59
CA VAL A 275 -52.03 13.32 -8.86
C VAL A 275 -51.00 12.57 -9.70
N ILE A 276 -51.35 11.34 -10.08
CA ILE A 276 -50.65 10.62 -11.15
C ILE A 276 -51.50 10.75 -12.41
N ARG A 277 -50.94 11.33 -13.46
CA ARG A 277 -51.63 11.57 -14.73
C ARG A 277 -50.95 10.81 -15.86
N LEU A 278 -51.72 10.04 -16.60
CA LEU A 278 -51.28 9.38 -17.83
C LEU A 278 -52.14 9.89 -18.99
N ASN A 279 -51.51 10.43 -20.04
CA ASN A 279 -52.20 10.82 -21.28
C ASN A 279 -51.31 10.58 -22.50
N LYS A 280 -51.78 10.97 -23.69
CA LYS A 280 -51.06 10.76 -24.96
C LYS A 280 -49.66 11.41 -25.02
N ASN A 281 -49.35 12.35 -24.12
CA ASN A 281 -48.09 13.09 -24.10
C ASN A 281 -47.11 12.56 -23.03
N GLY A 282 -47.53 11.64 -22.15
CA GLY A 282 -46.64 11.05 -21.16
C GLY A 282 -47.32 10.71 -19.82
N ILE A 283 -46.46 10.46 -18.83
CA ILE A 283 -46.83 10.19 -17.44
C ILE A 283 -46.22 11.27 -16.56
N GLY A 284 -47.02 11.86 -15.67
CA GLY A 284 -46.57 12.87 -14.74
C GLY A 284 -47.05 12.61 -13.32
N PHE A 285 -46.23 13.04 -12.35
CA PHE A 285 -46.56 13.05 -10.93
C PHE A 285 -46.59 14.50 -10.42
N SER A 286 -47.71 14.91 -9.81
CA SER A 286 -47.82 16.21 -9.13
C SER A 286 -48.20 16.04 -7.67
N THR A 287 -47.61 16.85 -6.81
CA THR A 287 -47.97 17.00 -5.38
C THR A 287 -48.69 18.33 -5.11
N SER A 288 -49.02 19.08 -6.18
CA SER A 288 -49.63 20.41 -6.14
C SER A 288 -51.02 20.46 -6.81
N GLY A 289 -51.62 19.29 -7.06
CA GLY A 289 -52.96 19.11 -7.61
C GLY A 289 -53.04 18.98 -9.13
N TYR A 290 -54.27 18.80 -9.66
CA TYR A 290 -54.51 18.45 -11.06
C TYR A 290 -53.97 19.48 -12.07
N ASN A 291 -54.17 20.77 -11.79
CA ASN A 291 -53.65 21.90 -12.58
C ASN A 291 -52.24 22.36 -12.11
N GLY A 292 -51.59 21.58 -11.23
CA GLY A 292 -50.29 21.89 -10.66
C GLY A 292 -49.11 21.52 -11.58
N VAL A 293 -47.89 21.73 -11.08
CA VAL A 293 -46.65 21.43 -11.83
C VAL A 293 -46.32 19.94 -11.69
N TYR A 294 -45.88 19.32 -12.79
CA TYR A 294 -45.43 17.94 -12.86
C TYR A 294 -43.90 17.88 -12.95
N ARG A 295 -43.22 18.07 -11.81
CA ARG A 295 -41.74 18.14 -11.71
C ARG A 295 -41.03 16.82 -11.99
N ASN A 296 -41.75 15.71 -11.80
CA ASN A 296 -41.29 14.38 -12.17
C ASN A 296 -42.21 13.89 -13.29
N ALA A 297 -41.66 13.72 -14.50
CA ALA A 297 -42.44 13.32 -15.67
C ALA A 297 -41.60 12.55 -16.68
N TRP A 298 -42.24 11.61 -17.36
CA TRP A 298 -41.72 10.98 -18.56
C TRP A 298 -42.60 11.36 -19.74
N THR A 299 -42.06 12.17 -20.63
CA THR A 299 -42.79 12.73 -21.77
C THR A 299 -42.50 11.96 -23.06
N ILE A 300 -43.45 12.01 -24.00
CA ILE A 300 -43.41 11.23 -25.25
C ILE A 300 -42.29 11.64 -26.20
N ASP A 301 -41.75 12.84 -26.03
CA ASP A 301 -40.58 13.35 -26.76
C ASP A 301 -39.23 12.79 -26.24
N GLY A 302 -39.28 11.89 -25.26
CA GLY A 302 -38.10 11.16 -24.74
C GLY A 302 -37.43 11.82 -23.54
N ASN A 303 -37.98 12.92 -23.02
CA ASN A 303 -37.42 13.59 -21.85
C ASN A 303 -37.87 12.91 -20.55
N LEU A 304 -36.90 12.64 -19.67
CA LEU A 304 -37.14 12.34 -18.26
C LEU A 304 -36.86 13.62 -17.47
N ILE A 305 -37.92 14.25 -16.98
CA ILE A 305 -37.82 15.42 -16.10
C ILE A 305 -37.79 14.89 -14.68
N ALA A 306 -36.69 15.11 -13.97
CA ALA A 306 -36.52 14.70 -12.58
C ALA A 306 -35.66 15.72 -11.83
N ASP A 307 -36.15 16.19 -10.68
CA ASP A 307 -35.36 17.04 -9.78
C ASP A 307 -34.29 16.21 -9.03
N PHE A 308 -34.60 14.94 -8.74
CA PHE A 308 -33.69 14.00 -8.07
C PHE A 308 -33.88 12.57 -8.61
N ILE A 309 -32.78 11.89 -8.92
CA ILE A 309 -32.78 10.46 -9.23
C ILE A 309 -32.02 9.75 -8.11
N THR A 310 -32.75 8.98 -7.29
CA THR A 310 -32.12 8.06 -6.32
C THR A 310 -32.00 6.70 -6.99
N SER A 311 -30.78 6.25 -7.25
CA SER A 311 -30.47 4.97 -7.89
C SER A 311 -29.26 4.32 -7.21
N GLY A 312 -29.21 2.99 -7.18
CA GLY A 312 -28.02 2.27 -6.69
C GLY A 312 -26.84 2.40 -7.67
N THR A 313 -27.06 1.99 -8.92
CA THR A 313 -26.11 2.14 -10.04
C THR A 313 -26.84 2.63 -11.30
N MET A 314 -26.13 3.33 -12.18
CA MET A 314 -26.65 3.81 -13.46
C MET A 314 -25.58 3.62 -14.55
N TYR A 315 -25.96 3.04 -15.69
CA TYR A 315 -25.10 2.99 -16.87
C TYR A 315 -25.05 4.37 -17.54
N ALA A 316 -23.84 4.83 -17.87
CA ALA A 316 -23.54 6.22 -18.20
C ALA A 316 -22.88 6.39 -19.58
N ASP A 317 -23.45 5.81 -20.63
CA ASP A 317 -22.79 5.75 -21.96
C ASP A 317 -22.78 7.09 -22.72
N ARG A 318 -23.69 8.02 -22.40
CA ARG A 318 -23.92 9.28 -23.15
C ARG A 318 -24.22 10.49 -22.26
N ILE A 319 -23.52 10.63 -21.14
CA ILE A 319 -23.64 11.83 -20.31
C ILE A 319 -22.97 13.01 -21.04
N LYS A 320 -23.74 14.05 -21.38
CA LYS A 320 -23.24 15.28 -22.04
C LYS A 320 -24.04 16.50 -21.57
N GLY A 321 -23.36 17.56 -21.11
CA GLY A 321 -23.94 18.85 -20.70
C GLY A 321 -23.55 19.26 -19.26
N GLY A 322 -23.76 20.55 -18.93
CA GLY A 322 -23.68 21.11 -17.57
C GLY A 322 -22.35 20.96 -16.82
N THR A 323 -22.42 21.09 -15.48
CA THR A 323 -21.33 20.86 -14.51
C THR A 323 -21.65 19.60 -13.70
N LEU A 324 -20.70 18.66 -13.62
CA LEU A 324 -20.81 17.50 -12.73
C LEU A 324 -20.16 17.83 -11.38
N ALA A 325 -20.96 17.93 -10.32
CA ALA A 325 -20.48 18.11 -8.95
C ALA A 325 -20.51 16.77 -8.20
N LEU A 326 -19.34 16.30 -7.79
CA LEU A 326 -19.15 15.12 -6.94
C LEU A 326 -18.68 15.63 -5.57
N GLY A 327 -19.27 15.18 -4.46
CA GLY A 327 -18.86 15.65 -3.13
C GLY A 327 -19.85 16.58 -2.41
N GLY A 328 -19.47 17.02 -1.21
CA GLY A 328 -20.15 18.05 -0.40
C GLY A 328 -20.75 17.52 0.92
N SER A 329 -21.26 18.39 1.81
CA SER A 329 -21.83 17.92 3.09
C SER A 329 -23.17 17.19 2.85
N GLY A 330 -23.23 15.90 3.19
CA GLY A 330 -24.29 14.95 2.80
C GLY A 330 -24.03 14.21 1.49
N ASN A 331 -22.90 14.47 0.83
CA ASN A 331 -22.31 13.68 -0.26
C ASN A 331 -20.76 13.67 -0.29
N GLY A 332 -20.10 13.63 0.88
CA GLY A 332 -18.69 13.25 1.10
C GLY A 332 -17.58 13.96 0.31
N ASN A 333 -16.40 13.31 0.24
CA ASN A 333 -15.20 13.83 -0.43
C ASN A 333 -15.24 13.78 -1.97
N GLY A 334 -16.33 13.32 -2.58
CA GLY A 334 -16.54 13.35 -4.03
C GLY A 334 -15.44 12.69 -4.85
N VAL A 335 -15.60 11.41 -5.20
CA VAL A 335 -14.55 10.67 -5.93
C VAL A 335 -14.96 10.42 -7.38
N LEU A 336 -14.09 10.80 -8.32
CA LEU A 336 -14.14 10.35 -9.71
C LEU A 336 -13.15 9.19 -9.89
N LYS A 337 -13.57 8.08 -10.51
CA LYS A 337 -12.70 6.95 -10.87
C LYS A 337 -12.93 6.52 -12.32
N ALA A 338 -11.86 6.18 -13.03
CA ALA A 338 -11.92 5.50 -14.32
C ALA A 338 -11.12 4.20 -14.28
N TYR A 339 -11.60 3.18 -15.00
CA TYR A 339 -11.03 1.83 -15.02
C TYR A 339 -10.70 1.39 -16.44
N ASP A 340 -9.67 0.56 -16.59
CA ASP A 340 -9.37 -0.12 -17.84
C ASP A 340 -10.32 -1.31 -18.11
N LYS A 341 -10.16 -1.95 -19.27
CA LYS A 341 -10.96 -3.12 -19.69
C LYS A 341 -10.83 -4.34 -18.77
N THR A 342 -9.79 -4.40 -17.95
CA THR A 342 -9.52 -5.49 -17.00
C THR A 342 -10.00 -5.18 -15.58
N GLY A 343 -10.52 -3.97 -15.36
CA GLY A 343 -11.03 -3.52 -14.07
C GLY A 343 -9.98 -2.86 -13.17
N ASN A 344 -8.78 -2.55 -13.67
CA ASN A 344 -7.79 -1.79 -12.91
C ASN A 344 -8.09 -0.29 -13.03
N MET A 345 -7.89 0.45 -11.94
CA MET A 345 -8.08 1.89 -11.95
C MET A 345 -6.95 2.57 -12.74
N ILE A 346 -7.32 3.46 -13.67
CA ILE A 346 -6.37 4.23 -14.51
C ILE A 346 -6.39 5.73 -14.20
N CYS A 347 -7.41 6.20 -13.49
CA CYS A 347 -7.50 7.61 -13.09
C CYS A 347 -8.37 7.75 -11.85
N SER A 348 -7.96 8.61 -10.92
CA SER A 348 -8.79 9.06 -9.80
C SER A 348 -8.62 10.55 -9.51
N LEU A 349 -9.71 11.18 -9.09
CA LEU A 349 -9.72 12.53 -8.54
C LEU A 349 -10.51 12.53 -7.23
N ASN A 350 -9.88 12.98 -6.16
CA ASN A 350 -10.50 13.20 -4.85
C ASN A 350 -9.98 14.51 -4.22
N ASN A 351 -10.22 14.71 -2.92
CA ASN A 351 -9.77 15.89 -2.18
C ASN A 351 -8.27 15.90 -1.84
N GLU A 352 -7.55 14.81 -2.10
CA GLU A 352 -6.15 14.62 -1.74
C GLU A 352 -5.27 14.67 -2.98
N ALA A 353 -5.64 13.98 -4.06
CA ALA A 353 -4.81 13.87 -5.24
C ALA A 353 -5.60 13.77 -6.55
N PHE A 354 -4.91 14.13 -7.64
CA PHE A 354 -5.23 13.70 -8.98
C PHE A 354 -4.20 12.66 -9.43
N SER A 355 -4.65 11.43 -9.69
CA SER A 355 -3.79 10.30 -10.04
C SER A 355 -4.11 9.78 -11.44
N LEU A 356 -3.07 9.53 -12.24
CA LEU A 356 -3.17 8.88 -13.54
C LEU A 356 -2.24 7.65 -13.56
N CYS A 357 -2.81 6.47 -13.82
CA CYS A 357 -2.09 5.20 -13.85
C CYS A 357 -2.21 4.55 -15.23
N GLY A 358 -1.09 4.17 -15.84
CA GLY A 358 -1.07 3.48 -17.14
C GLY A 358 0.32 3.00 -17.54
N ASP A 359 0.39 1.84 -18.22
CA ASP A 359 1.64 1.25 -18.72
C ASP A 359 2.77 1.10 -17.68
N GLY A 360 2.41 0.85 -16.41
CA GLY A 360 3.37 0.71 -15.30
C GLY A 360 3.83 2.04 -14.69
N VAL A 361 3.35 3.16 -15.20
CA VAL A 361 3.64 4.51 -14.72
C VAL A 361 2.44 5.04 -13.93
N THR A 362 2.69 5.56 -12.74
CA THR A 362 1.72 6.36 -11.99
C THR A 362 2.23 7.80 -11.89
N VAL A 363 1.37 8.76 -12.26
CA VAL A 363 1.59 10.18 -12.01
C VAL A 363 0.57 10.65 -10.98
N ASP A 364 1.05 10.96 -9.78
CA ASP A 364 0.22 11.53 -8.72
C ASP A 364 0.57 13.01 -8.56
N PHE A 365 -0.45 13.86 -8.72
CA PHE A 365 -0.43 15.23 -8.30
C PHE A 365 -1.05 15.26 -6.91
N ASP A 366 -0.19 15.20 -5.91
CA ASP A 366 -0.62 15.21 -4.53
C ASP A 366 -0.82 16.65 -4.05
N VAL A 367 -2.01 16.92 -3.52
CA VAL A 367 -2.38 18.16 -2.83
C VAL A 367 -2.40 17.89 -1.32
N SER A 368 -1.54 17.00 -0.83
CA SER A 368 -1.40 16.68 0.59
C SER A 368 -0.76 17.83 1.36
N HIS A 369 -1.31 18.07 2.55
CA HIS A 369 -0.72 18.88 3.59
C HIS A 369 0.24 17.99 4.39
N TYR A 370 1.47 17.79 3.92
CA TYR A 370 2.45 17.03 4.69
C TYR A 370 3.15 17.93 5.72
N ILE A 371 2.78 17.75 6.99
CA ILE A 371 3.49 18.30 8.16
C ILE A 371 4.60 17.28 8.49
N GLY A 372 5.82 17.51 8.00
CA GLY A 372 6.95 16.64 8.30
C GLY A 372 7.41 16.77 9.75
N ASP A 373 7.76 15.65 10.37
CA ASP A 373 8.32 15.57 11.72
C ASP A 373 9.80 16.00 11.71
N SER A 374 10.08 17.29 11.55
CA SER A 374 11.40 17.86 11.85
C SER A 374 11.30 19.34 12.22
N SER A 375 11.36 19.57 13.53
CA SER A 375 11.69 20.76 14.34
C SER A 375 11.38 22.20 13.93
N ASP A 376 11.10 22.57 12.68
CA ASP A 376 10.62 23.90 12.31
C ASP A 376 9.95 23.80 10.92
N ASP A 377 8.68 24.20 10.85
CA ASP A 377 7.94 24.73 9.69
C ASP A 377 6.61 24.03 9.31
N ASN A 378 5.55 24.83 9.42
CA ASN A 378 4.24 24.64 8.80
C ASN A 378 4.33 24.84 7.27
N GLU A 379 5.31 24.24 6.60
CA GLU A 379 5.54 24.46 5.17
C GLU A 379 4.57 23.61 4.34
N VAL A 380 3.78 24.27 3.48
CA VAL A 380 2.85 23.60 2.56
C VAL A 380 3.59 23.32 1.26
N TRP A 381 3.65 22.07 0.82
CA TRP A 381 4.29 21.69 -0.43
C TRP A 381 3.38 20.83 -1.31
N SER A 382 3.71 20.74 -2.59
CA SER A 382 3.02 19.88 -3.55
C SER A 382 4.02 18.89 -4.12
N ALA A 383 3.66 17.61 -4.10
CA ALA A 383 4.47 16.55 -4.66
C ALA A 383 3.99 16.25 -6.08
N VAL A 384 4.92 16.16 -7.03
CA VAL A 384 4.64 15.50 -8.31
C VAL A 384 5.40 14.18 -8.30
N ARG A 385 4.66 13.10 -8.01
CA ARG A 385 5.22 11.75 -8.02
C ARG A 385 5.07 11.16 -9.42
N ILE A 386 6.18 10.76 -10.03
CA ILE A 386 6.19 10.01 -11.30
C ILE A 386 6.77 8.62 -11.00
N ALA A 387 5.92 7.73 -10.51
CA ALA A 387 6.30 6.37 -10.13
C ALA A 387 6.25 5.43 -11.33
N ASP A 388 7.38 5.29 -12.02
CA ASP A 388 7.71 4.06 -12.76
C ASP A 388 9.05 3.48 -12.28
N LYS A 389 10.02 4.30 -11.83
CA LYS A 389 11.39 3.80 -11.53
C LYS A 389 12.14 4.58 -10.44
N GLY A 390 11.55 4.70 -9.26
CA GLY A 390 12.30 5.13 -8.06
C GLY A 390 12.82 6.57 -8.07
N THR A 391 12.21 7.48 -8.82
CA THR A 391 12.56 8.92 -8.79
C THR A 391 11.33 9.75 -8.46
N CYS A 392 11.48 10.70 -7.55
CA CYS A 392 10.40 11.59 -7.09
C CYS A 392 10.83 13.05 -7.21
N ILE A 393 9.86 13.95 -7.40
CA ILE A 393 10.09 15.41 -7.41
C ILE A 393 9.26 16.05 -6.28
N LYS A 394 9.95 16.75 -5.38
CA LYS A 394 9.36 17.63 -4.37
C LYS A 394 9.46 19.07 -4.85
N MET A 395 8.37 19.82 -4.77
CA MET A 395 8.35 21.25 -5.06
C MET A 395 7.79 22.00 -3.85
N THR A 396 8.59 22.88 -3.26
CA THR A 396 8.17 23.80 -2.18
C THR A 396 8.21 25.24 -2.69
N PRO A 397 7.72 26.23 -1.92
CA PRO A 397 7.95 27.64 -2.22
C PRO A 397 9.44 28.02 -2.33
N ASP A 398 10.33 27.26 -1.67
CA ASP A 398 11.75 27.59 -1.53
C ASP A 398 12.68 26.79 -2.46
N ASP A 399 12.33 25.54 -2.78
CA ASP A 399 13.17 24.65 -3.58
C ASP A 399 12.41 23.63 -4.46
N ILE A 400 13.15 23.02 -5.39
CA ILE A 400 12.76 21.85 -6.17
C ILE A 400 13.80 20.76 -5.93
N ARG A 401 13.40 19.62 -5.36
CA ARG A 401 14.26 18.45 -5.12
C ARG A 401 13.87 17.27 -5.99
N ILE A 402 14.87 16.61 -6.57
CA ILE A 402 14.76 15.36 -7.33
C ILE A 402 15.60 14.32 -6.60
N PHE A 403 15.00 13.23 -6.11
CA PHE A 403 15.69 12.23 -5.29
C PHE A 403 15.52 10.81 -5.81
N ASP A 404 16.51 9.96 -5.50
CA ASP A 404 16.55 8.53 -5.80
C ASP A 404 15.96 7.73 -4.62
N GLY A 405 14.79 7.14 -4.83
CA GLY A 405 14.08 6.32 -3.84
C GLY A 405 12.59 6.66 -3.68
N LEU A 406 11.85 5.70 -3.12
CA LEU A 406 10.46 5.86 -2.66
C LEU A 406 10.48 5.96 -1.12
N GLY A 407 10.16 7.12 -0.54
CA GLY A 407 9.96 7.26 0.93
C GLY A 407 10.55 8.51 1.58
N GLU A 408 10.36 8.60 2.89
CA GLU A 408 10.62 9.77 3.77
C GLU A 408 12.11 10.10 4.00
N ASN A 409 13.04 9.26 3.54
CA ASN A 409 14.46 9.48 3.78
C ASN A 409 15.07 10.38 2.71
N LEU A 410 14.89 11.70 2.89
CA LEU A 410 15.47 12.76 2.05
C LEU A 410 17.00 12.91 2.22
N ASP A 411 17.61 12.14 3.12
CA ASP A 411 19.06 12.17 3.40
C ASP A 411 19.88 11.26 2.45
N GLY A 412 19.27 10.80 1.35
CA GLY A 412 19.87 9.92 0.35
C GLY A 412 20.62 10.67 -0.77
N ASN A 413 20.45 10.18 -2.00
CA ASN A 413 20.98 10.83 -3.20
C ASN A 413 19.92 11.78 -3.78
N TYR A 414 20.23 13.06 -3.91
CA TYR A 414 19.31 14.03 -4.50
C TYR A 414 20.01 15.15 -5.26
N CYS A 415 19.24 15.79 -6.12
CA CYS A 415 19.56 17.07 -6.75
C CYS A 415 18.55 18.10 -6.25
N GLU A 416 19.02 19.27 -5.85
CA GLU A 416 18.18 20.37 -5.38
C GLU A 416 18.44 21.63 -6.20
N ILE A 417 17.38 22.35 -6.55
CA ILE A 417 17.43 23.72 -7.07
C ILE A 417 16.74 24.60 -6.03
N TYR A 418 17.49 25.52 -5.43
CA TYR A 418 16.99 26.47 -4.45
C TYR A 418 17.23 27.91 -4.93
N HIS A 419 16.76 28.89 -4.15
CA HIS A 419 16.71 30.31 -4.50
C HIS A 419 17.91 30.89 -5.29
N PHE A 420 19.14 30.44 -5.01
CA PHE A 420 20.35 30.95 -5.67
C PHE A 420 21.36 29.85 -6.06
N GLY A 421 20.96 28.58 -6.06
CA GLY A 421 21.92 27.51 -6.32
C GLY A 421 21.33 26.19 -6.78
N ILE A 422 22.25 25.30 -7.15
CA ILE A 422 21.98 23.91 -7.50
C ILE A 422 22.96 23.04 -6.71
N GLU A 423 22.45 22.00 -6.06
CA GLU A 423 23.26 21.06 -5.28
C GLU A 423 22.97 19.61 -5.67
N PHE A 424 24.03 18.80 -5.64
CA PHE A 424 23.99 17.36 -5.85
C PHE A 424 24.56 16.71 -4.60
N CYS A 425 23.76 15.85 -3.97
CA CYS A 425 24.11 15.14 -2.74
C CYS A 425 24.20 13.64 -3.02
N GLU A 426 25.24 13.00 -2.46
CA GLU A 426 25.44 11.56 -2.50
C GLU A 426 25.56 11.04 -1.06
N ASN A 427 24.66 10.15 -0.65
CA ASN A 427 24.55 9.63 0.72
C ASN A 427 24.48 10.74 1.80
N GLY A 428 23.71 11.80 1.53
CA GLY A 428 23.53 12.92 2.47
C GLY A 428 24.68 13.92 2.53
N GLU A 429 25.76 13.73 1.76
CA GLU A 429 26.87 14.67 1.66
C GLU A 429 26.87 15.43 0.32
N ARG A 430 27.21 16.72 0.34
CA ARG A 430 27.35 17.55 -0.87
C ARG A 430 28.47 16.98 -1.76
N ALA A 431 28.09 16.41 -2.89
CA ALA A 431 29.02 15.86 -3.89
C ALA A 431 29.45 16.95 -4.91
N ALA A 432 28.53 17.83 -5.28
CA ALA A 432 28.79 18.98 -6.12
C ALA A 432 27.75 20.09 -5.88
N GLY A 433 28.08 21.33 -6.22
CA GLY A 433 27.11 22.40 -6.20
C GLY A 433 27.61 23.70 -6.82
N LEU A 434 26.68 24.57 -7.16
CA LEU A 434 26.93 25.91 -7.66
C LEU A 434 25.99 26.88 -6.94
N ASN A 435 26.55 27.95 -6.39
CA ASN A 435 25.81 29.07 -5.82
C ASN A 435 26.54 30.40 -6.17
N PRO A 436 26.08 31.58 -5.72
CA PRO A 436 26.69 32.86 -6.11
C PRO A 436 28.14 33.03 -5.65
N ASP A 437 28.57 32.26 -4.64
CA ASP A 437 29.86 32.40 -3.98
C ASP A 437 30.85 31.29 -4.39
N GLU A 438 30.36 30.09 -4.73
CA GLU A 438 31.21 28.91 -4.94
C GLU A 438 30.65 27.94 -5.99
N MET A 439 31.56 27.40 -6.83
CA MET A 439 31.36 26.15 -7.56
C MET A 439 32.20 25.05 -6.89
N TYR A 440 31.54 24.06 -6.29
CA TYR A 440 32.15 22.96 -5.55
C TYR A 440 31.98 21.63 -6.27
N VAL A 441 33.03 20.80 -6.24
CA VAL A 441 32.98 19.39 -6.65
C VAL A 441 33.94 18.58 -5.78
N ALA A 442 33.48 17.48 -5.20
CA ALA A 442 34.30 16.61 -4.35
C ALA A 442 35.33 15.79 -5.17
N GLY A 443 35.02 15.52 -6.43
CA GLY A 443 35.88 14.81 -7.39
C GLY A 443 36.67 15.72 -8.32
N ASP A 444 37.06 15.18 -9.48
CA ASP A 444 37.82 15.92 -10.50
C ASP A 444 36.89 16.81 -11.37
N ALA A 445 37.29 18.06 -11.63
CA ALA A 445 36.61 18.97 -12.56
C ALA A 445 37.29 18.95 -13.95
N THR A 446 36.51 18.88 -15.03
CA THR A 446 37.00 19.03 -16.41
C THR A 446 36.27 20.15 -17.12
N VAL A 447 36.99 21.16 -17.62
CA VAL A 447 36.45 22.27 -18.42
C VAL A 447 36.85 22.05 -19.88
N GLY A 448 35.85 21.88 -20.76
CA GLY A 448 36.09 21.59 -22.18
C GLY A 448 36.50 22.79 -23.03
N GLY A 449 36.39 24.01 -22.48
CA GLY A 449 36.81 25.26 -23.11
C GLY A 449 37.81 26.03 -22.25
N ASP A 450 38.02 27.31 -22.58
CA ASP A 450 38.91 28.18 -21.80
C ASP A 450 38.30 28.53 -20.44
N LEU A 451 39.12 28.53 -19.40
CA LEU A 451 38.76 29.00 -18.05
C LEU A 451 39.29 30.43 -17.85
N ASN A 452 38.40 31.42 -17.97
CA ASN A 452 38.73 32.82 -17.73
C ASN A 452 38.52 33.18 -16.24
N VAL A 453 39.60 33.50 -15.52
CA VAL A 453 39.56 33.82 -14.08
C VAL A 453 40.01 35.27 -13.87
N THR A 454 39.12 36.12 -13.36
CA THR A 454 39.44 37.51 -12.98
C THR A 454 40.07 37.60 -11.58
N GLY A 455 39.84 36.58 -10.76
CA GLY A 455 40.40 36.42 -9.42
C GLY A 455 41.71 35.62 -9.40
N LYS A 456 42.00 35.01 -8.25
CA LYS A 456 43.23 34.22 -8.04
C LYS A 456 43.03 32.76 -8.46
N LYS A 457 44.10 32.11 -8.92
CA LYS A 457 44.19 30.66 -9.12
C LYS A 457 45.11 30.06 -8.06
N HIS A 458 44.56 29.28 -7.14
CA HIS A 458 45.31 28.65 -6.07
C HIS A 458 45.12 27.14 -6.06
N ARG A 459 46.19 26.42 -5.69
CA ARG A 459 46.11 25.04 -5.21
C ARG A 459 46.13 25.06 -3.69
N ILE A 460 45.20 24.36 -3.04
CA ILE A 460 45.18 24.23 -1.58
C ILE A 460 45.93 22.96 -1.19
N VAL A 461 46.90 23.08 -0.28
CA VAL A 461 47.70 21.95 0.23
C VAL A 461 47.63 21.91 1.74
N GLN A 462 47.34 20.72 2.29
CA GLN A 462 47.41 20.49 3.73
C GLN A 462 48.87 20.32 4.15
N THR A 463 49.32 21.16 5.08
CA THR A 463 50.67 21.06 5.68
C THR A 463 50.61 20.37 7.04
N PRO A 464 51.73 19.74 7.47
CA PRO A 464 51.83 19.15 8.80
C PRO A 464 51.64 20.16 9.95
N ASN A 465 52.21 21.37 9.83
CA ASN A 465 52.32 22.29 10.96
C ASN A 465 51.55 23.62 10.78
N TYR A 466 51.05 23.94 9.57
CA TYR A 466 50.45 25.24 9.27
C TYR A 466 49.03 25.16 8.67
N GLY A 467 48.39 23.99 8.71
CA GLY A 467 47.03 23.81 8.18
C GLY A 467 46.99 23.84 6.65
N LYS A 468 45.84 24.26 6.09
CA LYS A 468 45.64 24.39 4.63
C LYS A 468 46.25 25.69 4.13
N LEU A 469 47.17 25.60 3.18
CA LEU A 469 47.80 26.76 2.53
C LEU A 469 47.33 26.92 1.09
N CYS A 470 47.08 28.15 0.67
CA CYS A 470 46.81 28.50 -0.72
C CYS A 470 48.12 28.82 -1.44
N LEU A 471 48.47 28.03 -2.44
CA LEU A 471 49.69 28.20 -3.23
C LEU A 471 49.32 28.67 -4.63
N SER A 472 49.90 29.80 -5.05
CA SER A 472 49.81 30.26 -6.43
C SER A 472 50.53 29.27 -7.35
N ALA A 473 49.84 28.76 -8.36
CA ALA A 473 50.36 27.71 -9.22
C ALA A 473 51.22 28.27 -10.36
N TYR A 474 52.36 27.63 -10.62
CA TYR A 474 53.18 27.83 -11.83
C TYR A 474 52.81 26.77 -12.87
N GLU A 475 52.39 27.19 -14.07
CA GLU A 475 52.18 26.28 -15.19
C GLU A 475 53.54 25.86 -15.77
N THR A 476 53.99 24.65 -15.45
CA THR A 476 55.28 24.09 -15.88
C THR A 476 55.13 22.61 -16.25
N ALA A 477 56.09 22.05 -17.01
CA ALA A 477 56.03 20.67 -17.48
C ALA A 477 56.02 19.60 -16.36
N SER A 478 56.42 19.97 -15.16
CA SER A 478 56.33 19.19 -13.92
C SER A 478 55.70 20.08 -12.84
N PRO A 479 54.91 19.56 -11.90
CA PRO A 479 54.35 20.39 -10.83
C PRO A 479 55.46 21.01 -9.99
N MET A 480 55.58 22.35 -10.05
CA MET A 480 56.56 23.10 -9.28
C MET A 480 55.92 24.22 -8.46
N PHE A 481 56.54 24.55 -7.34
CA PHE A 481 56.34 25.81 -6.63
C PHE A 481 57.59 26.66 -6.78
N GLY A 482 57.41 27.97 -6.73
CA GLY A 482 58.52 28.90 -6.74
C GLY A 482 58.26 30.09 -5.84
N ASP A 483 59.36 30.67 -5.41
CA ASP A 483 59.38 31.87 -4.58
C ASP A 483 60.45 32.82 -5.13
N VAL A 484 60.24 34.10 -4.91
CA VAL A 484 61.12 35.15 -5.42
C VAL A 484 61.44 36.15 -4.33
N GLY A 485 62.65 36.66 -4.36
CA GLY A 485 63.04 37.73 -3.45
C GLY A 485 64.34 38.38 -3.87
N SER A 486 64.81 39.26 -3.00
CA SER A 486 66.03 40.04 -3.20
C SER A 486 66.89 39.99 -1.94
N GLY A 487 68.20 40.15 -2.12
CA GLY A 487 69.15 40.25 -1.02
C GLY A 487 70.31 41.17 -1.33
N GLN A 488 71.14 41.40 -0.32
CA GLN A 488 72.39 42.14 -0.44
C GLN A 488 73.53 41.27 0.09
N ILE A 489 74.68 41.34 -0.58
CA ILE A 489 75.90 40.65 -0.14
C ILE A 489 76.50 41.39 1.05
N GLY A 490 76.78 40.66 2.13
CA GLY A 490 77.42 41.18 3.33
C GLY A 490 78.89 41.58 3.11
N GLU A 491 79.50 42.18 4.13
CA GLU A 491 80.92 42.57 4.09
C GLU A 491 81.87 41.38 3.93
N ASP A 492 81.43 40.19 4.34
CA ASP A 492 82.13 38.91 4.20
C ASP A 492 82.03 38.30 2.79
N GLY A 493 81.33 38.96 1.86
CA GLY A 493 81.11 38.48 0.50
C GLY A 493 80.04 37.41 0.38
N GLN A 494 79.22 37.21 1.42
CA GLN A 494 78.16 36.20 1.45
C GLN A 494 76.78 36.80 1.80
N SER A 495 75.72 36.13 1.35
CA SER A 495 74.35 36.42 1.78
C SER A 495 73.61 35.11 2.02
N TYR A 496 72.95 35.00 3.17
CA TYR A 496 72.19 33.81 3.58
C TYR A 496 70.72 34.05 3.32
N VAL A 497 70.12 33.28 2.40
CA VAL A 497 68.70 33.35 2.09
C VAL A 497 68.01 32.12 2.66
N TRP A 498 67.12 32.35 3.63
CA TRP A 498 66.29 31.31 4.23
C TRP A 498 64.98 31.18 3.46
N LEU A 499 64.61 29.94 3.13
CA LEU A 499 63.30 29.64 2.56
C LEU A 499 62.23 29.79 3.62
N ASP A 500 61.02 30.21 3.21
CA ASP A 500 59.88 30.27 4.13
C ASP A 500 59.61 28.86 4.73
N PRO A 501 59.53 28.71 6.07
CA PRO A 501 59.23 27.43 6.71
C PRO A 501 57.91 26.77 6.28
N MET A 502 56.96 27.53 5.75
CA MET A 502 55.74 27.02 5.14
C MET A 502 56.01 26.44 3.75
N LEU A 503 56.87 27.11 2.95
CA LEU A 503 57.27 26.66 1.63
C LEU A 503 58.06 25.34 1.71
N THR A 504 58.96 25.22 2.68
CA THR A 504 59.76 23.99 2.88
C THR A 504 58.91 22.75 3.20
N GLN A 505 57.68 22.91 3.69
CA GLN A 505 56.75 21.80 3.95
C GLN A 505 56.00 21.30 2.71
N VAL A 506 56.00 22.06 1.62
CA VAL A 506 55.23 21.75 0.40
C VAL A 506 56.10 21.49 -0.83
N ILE A 507 57.42 21.62 -0.69
CA ILE A 507 58.40 21.34 -1.75
C ILE A 507 59.22 20.08 -1.44
N SER A 508 59.66 19.39 -2.48
CA SER A 508 60.56 18.25 -2.38
C SER A 508 62.03 18.70 -2.37
N GLY A 509 62.87 18.01 -1.60
CA GLY A 509 64.17 18.50 -1.07
C GLY A 509 65.25 18.97 -2.06
N GLU A 510 65.06 18.88 -3.37
CA GLU A 510 65.94 19.54 -4.35
C GLU A 510 65.21 20.72 -5.02
N TYR A 511 65.73 21.93 -4.83
CA TYR A 511 65.26 23.15 -5.48
C TYR A 511 66.37 23.82 -6.29
N GLN A 512 66.00 24.46 -7.38
CA GLN A 512 66.90 25.25 -8.21
C GLN A 512 66.84 26.70 -7.78
N VAL A 513 68.00 27.38 -7.80
CA VAL A 513 68.09 28.81 -7.53
C VAL A 513 68.62 29.50 -8.79
N PHE A 514 67.92 30.54 -9.22
CA PHE A 514 68.30 31.41 -10.31
C PHE A 514 68.64 32.77 -9.70
N LEU A 515 69.78 33.34 -10.08
CA LEU A 515 70.25 34.61 -9.54
C LEU A 515 70.33 35.67 -10.63
N GLN A 516 69.99 36.90 -10.28
CA GLN A 516 70.26 38.09 -11.06
C GLN A 516 71.04 39.08 -10.19
N GLY A 517 72.35 39.20 -10.44
CA GLY A 517 73.19 40.19 -9.76
C GLY A 517 73.03 41.60 -10.34
N TYR A 518 73.21 42.62 -9.51
CA TYR A 518 73.17 44.05 -9.90
C TYR A 518 74.55 44.72 -9.83
N ALA A 519 75.62 43.95 -10.01
CA ALA A 519 76.99 44.44 -10.14
C ALA A 519 77.70 43.70 -11.28
N ASP A 520 78.69 44.34 -11.89
CA ASP A 520 79.57 43.73 -12.89
C ASP A 520 80.58 42.78 -12.22
N ALA A 521 80.05 41.68 -11.69
CA ALA A 521 80.77 40.68 -10.91
C ALA A 521 80.05 39.33 -10.98
N LEU A 522 80.78 38.27 -10.61
CA LEU A 522 80.20 36.93 -10.52
C LEU A 522 79.34 36.80 -9.26
N PHE A 523 78.09 36.38 -9.45
CA PHE A 523 77.21 35.90 -8.38
C PHE A 523 76.99 34.40 -8.57
N TYR A 524 77.14 33.62 -7.50
CA TYR A 524 76.92 32.18 -7.57
C TYR A 524 76.46 31.62 -6.22
N ILE A 525 75.83 30.45 -6.27
CA ILE A 525 75.42 29.71 -5.08
C ILE A 525 76.61 28.91 -4.57
N SER A 526 77.09 29.23 -3.35
CA SER A 526 78.20 28.51 -2.72
C SER A 526 77.72 27.32 -1.88
N GLU A 527 76.52 27.40 -1.31
CA GLU A 527 75.90 26.33 -0.52
C GLU A 527 74.39 26.29 -0.79
N ARG A 528 73.83 25.07 -0.83
CA ARG A 528 72.39 24.81 -0.86
C ARG A 528 72.04 23.73 0.16
N SER A 529 71.14 24.03 1.09
CA SER A 529 70.55 23.07 2.03
C SER A 529 69.02 23.09 1.90
N ALA A 530 68.31 22.21 2.61
CA ALA A 530 66.85 22.13 2.54
C ALA A 530 66.12 23.41 3.00
N GLU A 531 66.75 24.22 3.84
CA GLU A 531 66.11 25.40 4.47
C GLU A 531 66.68 26.73 3.98
N ARG A 532 67.84 26.71 3.31
CA ARG A 532 68.54 27.93 2.88
C ARG A 532 69.52 27.70 1.74
N PHE A 533 69.87 28.79 1.08
CA PHE A 533 71.03 28.84 0.18
C PHE A 533 71.90 30.04 0.49
N VAL A 534 73.18 29.95 0.10
CA VAL A 534 74.17 31.00 0.31
C VAL A 534 74.62 31.55 -1.03
N VAL A 535 74.49 32.86 -1.19
CA VAL A 535 74.91 33.59 -2.39
C VAL A 535 76.26 34.24 -2.13
N GLN A 536 77.22 34.00 -3.01
CA GLN A 536 78.52 34.66 -3.00
C GLN A 536 78.51 35.79 -4.04
N GLY A 537 79.09 36.94 -3.69
CA GLY A 537 79.21 38.08 -4.61
C GLY A 537 80.12 39.19 -4.04
N PRO A 538 80.23 40.34 -4.73
CA PRO A 538 80.97 41.47 -4.21
C PRO A 538 80.25 42.11 -3.01
N PRO A 539 80.97 42.45 -1.92
CA PRO A 539 80.39 43.10 -0.74
C PRO A 539 79.54 44.33 -1.07
N GLY A 540 78.37 44.42 -0.45
CA GLY A 540 77.43 45.54 -0.61
C GLY A 540 76.61 45.50 -1.91
N ALA A 541 76.82 44.55 -2.82
CA ALA A 541 76.01 44.47 -4.04
C ALA A 541 74.66 43.78 -3.81
N GLY A 542 73.64 44.27 -4.52
CA GLY A 542 72.30 43.67 -4.53
C GLY A 542 72.18 42.52 -5.53
N PHE A 543 71.25 41.60 -5.26
CA PHE A 543 70.87 40.52 -6.16
C PHE A 543 69.39 40.15 -5.98
N ASP A 544 68.76 39.65 -7.03
CA ASP A 544 67.48 38.96 -6.96
C ASP A 544 67.67 37.45 -7.09
N TRP A 545 66.72 36.70 -6.54
CA TRP A 545 66.68 35.25 -6.60
C TRP A 545 65.28 34.75 -6.95
N GLU A 546 65.24 33.66 -7.70
CA GLU A 546 64.04 32.84 -7.92
C GLU A 546 64.38 31.39 -7.53
N VAL A 547 63.55 30.80 -6.68
CA VAL A 547 63.62 29.38 -6.33
C VAL A 547 62.55 28.63 -7.11
N LYS A 548 62.90 27.46 -7.67
CA LYS A 548 61.94 26.51 -8.24
C LYS A 548 62.16 25.13 -7.66
N ALA A 549 61.13 24.57 -7.08
CA ALA A 549 61.19 23.26 -6.45
C ALA A 549 60.02 22.40 -6.90
N LYS A 550 60.23 21.08 -7.04
CA LYS A 550 59.14 20.14 -7.30
C LYS A 550 58.19 20.12 -6.11
N GLN A 551 56.89 19.97 -6.37
CA GLN A 551 55.90 19.83 -5.30
C GLN A 551 56.12 18.49 -4.57
N ALA A 552 56.04 18.52 -3.24
CA ALA A 552 56.12 17.30 -2.42
C ALA A 552 54.97 16.34 -2.78
N GLY A 553 55.28 15.06 -2.99
CA GLY A 553 54.33 14.02 -3.37
C GLY A 553 54.00 13.93 -4.88
N HIS A 554 54.50 14.87 -5.69
CA HIS A 554 54.33 14.90 -7.14
C HIS A 554 55.66 14.88 -7.90
N GLU A 555 56.73 14.38 -7.27
CA GLU A 555 58.09 14.46 -7.78
C GLU A 555 58.30 13.75 -9.13
N GLN A 556 57.47 12.73 -9.38
CA GLN A 556 57.54 11.86 -10.56
C GLN A 556 56.60 12.30 -11.68
N GLU A 557 55.75 13.32 -11.47
CA GLU A 557 54.80 13.79 -12.48
C GLU A 557 55.50 14.69 -13.50
N ARG A 558 55.33 14.35 -14.79
CA ARG A 558 55.88 15.14 -15.90
C ARG A 558 55.17 14.81 -17.21
N LEU A 559 54.48 15.80 -17.78
CA LEU A 559 53.84 15.70 -19.10
C LEU A 559 53.02 14.39 -19.26
N ASP A 560 52.33 13.98 -18.19
CA ASP A 560 51.55 12.75 -18.19
C ASP A 560 50.44 12.83 -19.24
N ARG A 561 50.20 11.73 -19.94
CA ARG A 561 49.13 11.68 -20.95
C ARG A 561 47.78 11.82 -20.26
N TRP A 562 46.95 12.71 -20.79
CA TRP A 562 45.56 12.79 -20.36
C TRP A 562 44.80 11.56 -20.83
N ASN A 563 44.30 10.78 -19.88
CA ASN A 563 43.40 9.66 -20.10
C ASN A 563 42.12 9.91 -19.29
N ARG A 564 40.95 9.96 -19.94
CA ARG A 564 39.66 9.99 -19.25
C ARG A 564 39.51 8.67 -18.49
N LYS A 565 39.74 8.68 -17.17
CA LYS A 565 39.76 7.46 -16.34
C LYS A 565 38.41 6.75 -16.38
N GLU A 566 38.40 5.49 -16.84
CA GLU A 566 37.49 4.49 -16.31
C GLU A 566 37.96 4.16 -14.88
N LYS A 567 37.03 4.12 -13.90
CA LYS A 567 37.29 4.08 -12.44
C LYS A 567 38.05 2.84 -11.91
N ARG A 568 38.74 2.05 -12.74
CA ARG A 568 39.51 0.86 -12.32
C ARG A 568 40.98 1.00 -12.76
N GLN A 569 41.87 0.84 -11.78
CA GLN A 569 43.34 0.82 -11.84
C GLN A 569 44.01 2.21 -11.73
N LYS A 570 44.39 2.55 -10.50
CA LYS A 570 45.24 3.69 -10.12
C LYS A 570 46.74 3.37 -10.19
N GLU A 571 47.12 2.17 -10.61
CA GLU A 571 48.52 1.75 -10.60
C GLU A 571 49.14 1.91 -11.99
N THR A 572 50.42 2.32 -12.03
CA THR A 572 51.32 2.31 -13.21
C THR A 572 51.24 3.45 -14.24
N LEU A 573 51.27 4.73 -13.83
CA LEU A 573 51.70 5.82 -14.74
C LEU A 573 52.97 6.55 -14.27
N GLY A 574 53.18 6.73 -12.96
CA GLY A 574 54.37 7.40 -12.42
C GLY A 574 55.70 6.74 -12.83
N ILE A 575 55.73 5.43 -13.05
CA ILE A 575 56.93 4.69 -13.47
C ILE A 575 57.35 5.08 -14.91
N SER A 576 56.38 5.34 -15.80
CA SER A 576 56.68 5.70 -17.20
C SER A 576 57.25 7.13 -17.35
N GLY A 577 56.79 8.05 -16.50
CA GLY A 577 57.31 9.41 -16.41
C GLY A 577 58.74 9.46 -15.88
N THR A 578 59.07 8.64 -14.88
CA THR A 578 60.43 8.50 -14.33
C THR A 578 61.43 8.03 -15.40
N GLU A 579 61.10 6.97 -16.15
CA GLU A 579 61.98 6.46 -17.22
C GLU A 579 62.18 7.48 -18.35
N TYR A 580 61.12 8.21 -18.74
CA TYR A 580 61.22 9.28 -19.73
C TYR A 580 62.12 10.42 -19.24
N TYR A 581 61.93 10.88 -18.00
CA TYR A 581 62.71 11.96 -17.43
C TYR A 581 64.18 11.58 -17.27
N GLN A 582 64.48 10.37 -16.79
CA GLN A 582 65.86 9.89 -16.69
C GLN A 582 66.53 9.85 -18.06
N LYS A 583 65.89 9.25 -19.08
CA LYS A 583 66.43 9.22 -20.46
C LYS A 583 66.62 10.63 -21.04
N TYR A 584 65.71 11.56 -20.75
CA TYR A 584 65.82 12.95 -21.20
C TYR A 584 67.01 13.67 -20.53
N MET A 585 67.15 13.54 -19.22
CA MET A 585 68.26 14.16 -18.47
C MET A 585 69.61 13.54 -18.84
N GLU A 586 69.68 12.22 -19.03
CA GLU A 586 70.87 11.53 -19.54
C GLU A 586 71.23 11.96 -20.97
N GLY A 587 70.25 12.30 -21.80
CA GLY A 587 70.44 12.83 -23.15
C GLY A 587 70.95 14.28 -23.20
N LEU A 588 70.67 15.10 -22.18
CA LEU A 588 71.14 16.49 -22.08
C LEU A 588 72.57 16.63 -21.57
N ILE A 589 73.13 15.60 -20.95
CA ILE A 589 74.48 15.60 -20.34
C ILE A 589 75.55 15.07 -21.34
N LYS A 590 75.18 14.79 -22.59
CA LYS A 590 76.11 14.36 -23.65
C LYS A 590 76.57 15.48 -24.56
#